data_AF-A0A926TLM0-F1
#
_entry.id   AF-A0A926TLM0-F1
#
_cell.length_a   1.000
_cell.length_b   1.000
_cell.length_c   1.000
_cell.angle_alpha   90.00
_cell.angle_beta   90.00
_cell.angle_gamma   90.00
#
_symmetry.space_group_name_H-M   'P 1'
#
loop_
_entity.id
_entity.type
_entity.pdbx_description
1 polymer ?
#
loop_
_entity_poly.entity_id
_entity_poly.type
_entity_poly.pdbx_seq_one_letter_code
_entity_poly.pdbx_strand_id
1 'polypeptide(L)'
;ILEGTNGTFLPAALAIKGTYNRLGAIDTLEEDENVALIEDYLRRQLEAGEFLVQHDYLEPGSDYEQYKVEWFLEVLERNINDDPETALLNHQPLSFALVCQSVWQSLVSSQLGVTAAPDEDLLRELFDGRTMPYQLYSAHLPVVRTQLLELHTMSAFLSARGIPWAVAEAGGQDDAEEMQAYLQLARATFAGCVPVLQGLDAYAREVEDLLAED
;
A
#
# COMPACT_ATOMS: atom_id res chain seq x y z
N ILE A 1 1.31 -0.35 3.14
CA ILE A 1 1.29 -1.27 4.30
C ILE A 1 0.14 -0.88 5.22
N LEU A 2 -0.61 -1.87 5.69
CA LEU A 2 -1.72 -1.75 6.62
C LEU A 2 -1.38 -2.46 7.93
N GLU A 3 -1.86 -1.95 9.05
CA GLU A 3 -1.82 -2.62 10.35
C GLU A 3 -3.25 -3.00 10.74
N GLY A 4 -3.45 -4.28 11.07
CA GLY A 4 -4.73 -4.80 11.49
C GLY A 4 -4.97 -4.62 12.99
N THR A 5 -6.19 -4.28 13.37
CA THR A 5 -6.61 -4.16 14.78
C THR A 5 -8.08 -4.56 14.89
N ASN A 6 -8.39 -5.58 15.68
CA ASN A 6 -9.78 -6.07 15.88
C ASN A 6 -10.53 -6.37 14.56
N GLY A 7 -9.83 -6.89 13.55
CA GLY A 7 -10.43 -7.22 12.25
C GLY A 7 -10.65 -6.04 11.30
N THR A 8 -10.17 -4.84 11.64
CA THR A 8 -10.10 -3.70 10.72
C THR A 8 -8.66 -3.40 10.35
N PHE A 9 -8.42 -2.90 9.14
CA PHE A 9 -7.11 -2.48 8.68
C PHE A 9 -7.07 -0.97 8.49
N LEU A 10 -5.98 -0.34 8.91
CA LEU A 10 -5.69 1.07 8.65
C LEU A 10 -4.28 1.20 8.09
N PRO A 11 -3.97 2.30 7.36
CA PRO A 11 -2.61 2.57 6.93
C PRO A 11 -1.64 2.57 8.11
N ALA A 12 -0.45 2.01 7.89
CA ALA A 12 0.65 1.99 8.86
C ALA A 12 1.96 2.53 8.30
N ALA A 13 1.99 2.77 6.99
CA ALA A 13 3.08 3.43 6.28
C ALA A 13 2.51 4.23 5.09
N LEU A 14 3.29 5.18 4.60
CA LEU A 14 3.00 5.86 3.33
C LEU A 14 3.10 4.87 2.15
N ALA A 15 2.49 5.23 1.02
CA ALA A 15 2.44 4.38 -0.16
C ALA A 15 3.84 4.10 -0.73
N ILE A 16 4.06 2.85 -1.16
CA ILE A 16 5.25 2.42 -1.90
C ILE A 16 4.82 2.27 -3.37
N LYS A 17 5.65 2.77 -4.29
CA LYS A 17 5.40 2.70 -5.73
C LYS A 17 6.25 1.59 -6.35
N GLY A 18 5.69 0.91 -7.34
CA GLY A 18 6.33 -0.20 -8.04
C GLY A 18 5.47 -0.68 -9.20
N THR A 19 5.95 -1.69 -9.91
CA THR A 19 5.26 -2.31 -11.03
C THR A 19 4.46 -3.52 -10.55
N TYR A 20 3.17 -3.60 -10.90
CA TYR A 20 2.36 -4.76 -10.54
C TYR A 20 2.93 -6.04 -11.17
N ASN A 21 3.24 -7.05 -10.35
CA ASN A 21 3.88 -8.30 -10.81
C ASN A 21 2.87 -9.35 -11.30
N ARG A 22 1.57 -9.04 -11.23
CA ARG A 22 0.44 -9.91 -11.61
C ARG A 22 0.27 -11.17 -10.76
N LEU A 23 0.99 -11.26 -9.64
CA LEU A 23 0.82 -12.31 -8.64
C LEU A 23 0.19 -11.78 -7.35
N GLY A 24 -0.38 -10.57 -7.39
CA GLY A 24 -0.97 -9.92 -6.22
C GLY A 24 0.00 -9.04 -5.43
N ALA A 25 1.16 -8.68 -6.00
CA ALA A 25 2.15 -7.79 -5.38
C ALA A 25 2.81 -6.81 -6.36
N ILE A 26 3.87 -6.14 -5.90
CA ILE A 26 4.64 -5.17 -6.70
C ILE A 26 6.11 -5.61 -6.78
N ASP A 27 6.67 -5.52 -7.98
CA ASP A 27 8.10 -5.66 -8.27
C ASP A 27 8.69 -4.30 -8.67
N THR A 28 10.01 -4.23 -8.84
CA THR A 28 10.72 -3.04 -9.39
C THR A 28 10.31 -1.77 -8.64
N LEU A 29 10.55 -1.74 -7.33
CA LEU A 29 10.16 -0.62 -6.49
C LEU A 29 10.84 0.67 -6.95
N GLU A 30 10.11 1.77 -6.86
CA GLU A 30 10.72 3.10 -6.95
C GLU A 30 11.43 3.38 -5.61
N GLU A 31 12.76 3.21 -5.58
CA GLU A 31 13.56 3.55 -4.40
C GLU A 31 13.46 5.06 -4.10
N ASP A 32 12.82 5.41 -2.98
CA ASP A 32 12.71 6.77 -2.47
C ASP A 32 12.98 6.84 -0.96
N GLU A 33 12.98 8.04 -0.38
CA GLU A 33 13.23 8.20 1.06
C GLU A 33 12.17 7.53 1.93
N ASN A 34 10.92 7.40 1.48
CA ASN A 34 9.89 6.68 2.23
C ASN A 34 10.21 5.18 2.29
N VAL A 35 10.60 4.59 1.16
CA VAL A 35 11.02 3.19 1.08
C VAL A 35 12.19 2.92 2.02
N ALA A 36 13.22 3.78 1.99
CA ALA A 36 14.38 3.64 2.88
C ALA A 36 14.01 3.72 4.37
N LEU A 37 13.07 4.61 4.75
CA LEU A 37 12.59 4.73 6.13
C LEU A 37 11.83 3.48 6.59
N ILE A 38 10.98 2.92 5.72
CA ILE A 38 10.24 1.68 6.00
C ILE A 38 11.21 0.51 6.18
N GLU A 39 12.21 0.39 5.30
CA GLU A 39 13.23 -0.66 5.38
C GLU A 39 14.02 -0.59 6.68
N ASP A 40 14.59 0.58 7.01
CA ASP A 40 15.35 0.79 8.25
C ASP A 40 14.51 0.47 9.48
N TYR A 41 13.24 0.89 9.48
CA TYR A 41 12.34 0.61 10.59
C TYR A 41 12.09 -0.89 10.76
N LEU A 42 11.64 -1.59 9.71
CA LEU A 42 11.30 -3.01 9.80
C LEU A 42 12.52 -3.85 10.16
N ARG A 43 13.71 -3.51 9.65
CA ARG A 43 14.97 -4.14 10.05
C ARG A 43 15.24 -3.99 11.54
N ARG A 44 15.13 -2.76 12.09
CA ARG A 44 15.29 -2.51 13.52
C ARG A 44 14.26 -3.27 14.38
N GLN A 45 13.02 -3.37 13.92
CA GLN A 45 11.99 -4.13 14.63
C GLN A 45 12.26 -5.65 14.59
N LEU A 46 12.78 -6.16 13.48
CA LEU A 46 13.18 -7.56 13.34
C LEU A 46 14.37 -7.89 14.25
N GLU A 47 15.40 -7.04 14.27
CA GLU A 47 16.55 -7.18 15.18
C GLU A 47 16.14 -7.13 16.66
N ALA A 48 15.15 -6.30 16.99
CA ALA A 48 14.59 -6.21 18.34
C ALA A 48 13.67 -7.38 18.72
N GLY A 49 13.24 -8.20 17.75
CA GLY A 49 12.28 -9.28 17.94
C GLY A 49 10.82 -8.83 18.03
N GLU A 50 10.53 -7.57 17.69
CA GLU A 50 9.18 -7.00 17.71
C GLU A 50 8.44 -7.18 16.38
N PHE A 51 9.18 -7.38 15.29
CA PHE A 51 8.63 -7.84 14.01
C PHE A 51 8.87 -9.34 13.86
N LEU A 52 7.79 -10.11 14.04
CA LEU A 52 7.78 -11.56 13.92
C LEU A 52 7.39 -11.95 12.50
N VAL A 53 8.28 -12.71 11.86
CA VAL A 53 8.02 -13.36 10.59
C VAL A 53 8.10 -14.87 10.83
N GLN A 54 7.17 -15.65 10.27
CA GLN A 54 7.22 -17.11 10.42
C GLN A 54 8.58 -17.66 9.95
N HIS A 55 9.17 -18.55 10.76
CA HIS A 55 10.57 -18.96 10.66
C HIS A 55 10.91 -19.64 9.32
N ASP A 56 9.95 -20.29 8.66
CA ASP A 56 10.16 -20.96 7.37
C ASP A 56 10.40 -19.96 6.23
N TYR A 57 10.14 -18.67 6.46
CA TYR A 57 10.42 -17.59 5.52
C TYR A 57 11.76 -16.88 5.79
N LEU A 58 12.40 -17.13 6.93
CA LEU A 58 13.76 -16.65 7.22
C LEU A 58 14.76 -17.70 6.70
N GLU A 59 15.63 -17.31 5.77
CA GLU A 59 16.69 -18.22 5.32
C GLU A 59 17.60 -18.56 6.52
N PRO A 60 17.79 -19.86 6.87
CA PRO A 60 18.63 -20.23 8.01
C PRO A 60 20.07 -19.71 7.83
N GLY A 61 20.48 -18.77 8.69
CA GLY A 61 21.83 -18.20 8.68
C GLY A 61 22.02 -16.94 7.82
N SER A 62 20.94 -16.36 7.29
CA SER A 62 20.96 -15.04 6.65
C SER A 62 21.37 -13.95 7.65
N ASP A 63 22.23 -13.03 7.22
CA ASP A 63 22.45 -11.79 7.94
C ASP A 63 21.25 -10.86 7.74
N TYR A 64 20.63 -10.39 8.83
CA TYR A 64 19.46 -9.50 8.75
C TYR A 64 19.77 -8.21 7.98
N GLU A 65 21.05 -7.84 7.90
CA GLU A 65 21.52 -6.68 7.15
C GLU A 65 21.26 -6.77 5.63
N GLN A 66 20.91 -7.94 5.10
CA GLN A 66 20.67 -8.17 3.67
C GLN A 66 19.19 -8.05 3.28
N TYR A 67 18.27 -7.96 4.25
CA TYR A 67 16.84 -7.86 3.96
C TYR A 67 16.45 -6.44 3.54
N LYS A 68 16.05 -6.33 2.27
CA LYS A 68 15.48 -5.10 1.68
C LYS A 68 13.97 -5.04 1.85
N VAL A 69 13.38 -3.87 1.58
CA VAL A 69 11.92 -3.70 1.57
C VAL A 69 11.19 -4.68 0.65
N GLU A 70 11.77 -5.09 -0.47
CA GLU A 70 11.19 -6.09 -1.37
C GLU A 70 10.95 -7.42 -0.66
N TRP A 71 11.93 -7.88 0.14
CA TRP A 71 11.77 -9.10 0.93
C TRP A 71 10.65 -8.94 1.97
N PHE A 72 10.56 -7.78 2.60
CA PHE A 72 9.45 -7.50 3.52
C PHE A 72 8.10 -7.50 2.79
N LEU A 73 8.02 -6.96 1.58
CA LEU A 73 6.78 -7.01 0.77
C LEU A 73 6.41 -8.43 0.36
N GLU A 74 7.38 -9.28 -0.03
CA GLU A 74 7.15 -10.70 -0.30
C GLU A 74 6.56 -11.43 0.92
N VAL A 75 7.07 -11.11 2.12
CA VAL A 75 6.54 -11.66 3.38
C VAL A 75 5.10 -11.18 3.62
N LEU A 76 4.79 -9.92 3.34
CA LEU A 76 3.43 -9.39 3.47
C LEU A 76 2.47 -9.99 2.42
N GLU A 77 2.93 -10.22 1.19
CA GLU A 77 2.19 -10.95 0.13
C GLU A 77 1.75 -12.32 0.62
N ARG A 78 2.67 -13.07 1.22
CA ARG A 78 2.37 -14.39 1.78
C ARG A 78 1.45 -14.32 2.99
N ASN A 79 1.47 -13.24 3.77
CA ASN A 79 0.52 -13.02 4.87
C ASN A 79 -0.94 -12.90 4.38
N ILE A 80 -1.15 -12.53 3.12
CA ILE A 80 -2.47 -12.49 2.48
C ILE A 80 -2.86 -13.87 1.94
N ASN A 81 -1.90 -14.59 1.36
CA ASN A 81 -2.15 -15.85 0.65
C ASN A 81 -2.16 -17.10 1.55
N ASP A 82 -1.37 -17.12 2.64
CA ASP A 82 -1.12 -18.31 3.44
C ASP A 82 -1.81 -18.26 4.82
N ASP A 83 -1.39 -17.33 5.69
CA ASP A 83 -1.84 -17.24 7.08
C ASP A 83 -1.67 -15.80 7.59
N PRO A 84 -2.72 -15.11 8.09
CA PRO A 84 -2.64 -13.74 8.63
C PRO A 84 -1.71 -13.56 9.86
N GLU A 85 -1.15 -14.65 10.40
CA GLU A 85 -0.12 -14.63 11.44
C GLU A 85 1.32 -14.70 10.90
N THR A 86 1.51 -14.65 9.58
CA THR A 86 2.83 -14.77 8.93
C THR A 86 3.73 -13.57 9.20
N ALA A 87 3.16 -12.37 9.33
CA ALA A 87 3.89 -11.13 9.58
C ALA A 87 3.20 -10.29 10.66
N LEU A 88 3.76 -10.29 11.86
CA LEU A 88 3.21 -9.56 13.02
C LEU A 88 4.20 -8.52 13.51
N LEU A 89 3.77 -7.26 13.62
CA LEU A 89 4.52 -6.21 14.29
C LEU A 89 3.84 -5.91 15.63
N ASN A 90 4.55 -6.02 16.75
CA ASN A 90 3.98 -5.85 18.09
C ASN A 90 2.69 -6.68 18.30
N HIS A 91 2.68 -7.91 17.79
CA HIS A 91 1.52 -8.82 17.76
C HIS A 91 0.30 -8.32 16.96
N GLN A 92 0.45 -7.29 16.13
CA GLN A 92 -0.58 -6.85 15.18
C GLN A 92 -0.21 -7.32 13.76
N PRO A 93 -1.16 -7.87 12.99
CA PRO A 93 -0.88 -8.30 11.63
C PRO A 93 -0.57 -7.12 10.72
N LEU A 94 0.54 -7.21 9.99
CA LEU A 94 0.86 -6.31 8.90
C LEU A 94 0.41 -6.90 7.58
N SER A 95 -0.23 -6.10 6.74
CA SER A 95 -0.66 -6.50 5.40
C SER A 95 -0.46 -5.33 4.43
N PHE A 96 -1.01 -5.42 3.22
CA PHE A 96 -1.02 -4.31 2.27
C PHE A 96 -2.33 -4.26 1.48
N ALA A 97 -2.62 -3.08 0.97
CA ALA A 97 -3.59 -2.85 -0.08
C ALA A 97 -2.82 -2.52 -1.36
N LEU A 98 -3.32 -2.98 -2.50
CA LEU A 98 -2.90 -2.49 -3.80
C LEU A 98 -3.88 -1.46 -4.31
N VAL A 99 -3.34 -0.37 -4.86
CA VAL A 99 -4.12 0.66 -5.52
C VAL A 99 -3.49 0.91 -6.88
N CYS A 100 -4.31 0.90 -7.93
CA CYS A 100 -3.86 1.24 -9.27
C CYS A 100 -3.20 2.62 -9.29
N GLN A 101 -1.95 2.69 -9.75
CA GLN A 101 -1.15 3.92 -9.75
C GLN A 101 -1.83 5.03 -10.55
N SER A 102 -2.43 4.72 -11.71
CA SER A 102 -3.10 5.71 -12.57
C SER A 102 -4.36 6.27 -11.91
N VAL A 103 -5.07 5.48 -11.10
CA VAL A 103 -6.19 5.94 -10.27
C VAL A 103 -5.71 6.81 -9.11
N TRP A 104 -4.66 6.38 -8.41
CA TRP A 104 -4.02 7.17 -7.36
C TRP A 104 -3.61 8.55 -7.85
N GLN A 105 -2.85 8.59 -8.95
CA GLN A 105 -2.35 9.83 -9.55
C GLN A 105 -3.47 10.76 -10.03
N SER A 106 -4.52 10.21 -10.65
CA SER A 106 -5.66 11.02 -11.10
C SER A 106 -6.40 11.65 -9.92
N LEU A 107 -6.60 10.90 -8.83
CA LEU A 107 -7.22 11.43 -7.61
C LEU A 107 -6.39 12.53 -6.97
N VAL A 108 -5.10 12.28 -6.74
CA VAL A 108 -4.17 13.26 -6.17
C VAL A 108 -4.13 14.54 -7.01
N SER A 109 -4.01 14.40 -8.33
CA SER A 109 -3.96 15.55 -9.25
C SER A 109 -5.24 16.37 -9.24
N SER A 110 -6.39 15.73 -9.04
CA SER A 110 -7.69 16.43 -9.00
C SER A 110 -7.89 17.31 -7.76
N GLN A 111 -7.08 17.12 -6.72
CA GLN A 111 -7.17 17.85 -5.44
C GLN A 111 -6.06 18.89 -5.25
N LEU A 112 -5.24 19.14 -6.28
CA LEU A 112 -4.21 20.18 -6.27
C LEU A 112 -4.84 21.56 -6.01
N GLY A 113 -4.63 22.11 -4.81
CA GLY A 113 -5.08 23.45 -4.44
C GLY A 113 -5.84 23.56 -3.10
N VAL A 114 -6.08 22.45 -2.39
CA VAL A 114 -6.60 22.51 -1.01
C VAL A 114 -5.47 22.95 -0.08
N THR A 115 -5.71 23.98 0.74
CA THR A 115 -4.77 24.41 1.77
C THR A 115 -4.54 23.25 2.74
N ALA A 116 -3.34 22.67 2.69
CA ALA A 116 -2.99 21.52 3.52
C ALA A 116 -2.86 21.92 5.00
N ALA A 117 -3.33 21.03 5.88
CA ALA A 117 -3.06 21.12 7.31
C ALA A 117 -1.52 21.03 7.60
N PRO A 118 -1.08 21.41 8.80
CA PRO A 118 0.28 21.14 9.27
C PRO A 118 0.63 19.65 9.18
N ASP A 119 1.90 19.32 8.95
CA ASP A 119 2.34 17.93 8.75
C ASP A 119 2.02 17.01 9.93
N GLU A 120 2.15 17.50 11.16
CA GLU A 120 1.81 16.73 12.36
C GLU A 120 0.30 16.44 12.47
N ASP A 121 -0.54 17.37 12.04
CA ASP A 121 -1.99 17.18 12.01
C ASP A 121 -2.37 16.15 10.94
N LEU A 122 -1.76 16.22 9.75
CA LEU A 122 -1.92 15.23 8.69
C LEU A 122 -1.50 13.84 9.16
N LEU A 123 -0.33 13.71 9.80
CA LEU A 123 0.17 12.45 10.34
C LEU A 123 -0.82 11.85 11.36
N ARG A 124 -1.34 12.68 12.27
CA ARG A 124 -2.32 12.24 13.27
C ARG A 124 -3.64 11.79 12.66
N GLU A 125 -4.19 12.58 11.74
CA GLU A 125 -5.45 12.27 11.06
C GLU A 125 -5.36 10.97 10.26
N LEU A 126 -4.23 10.75 9.60
CA LEU A 126 -4.05 9.63 8.69
C LEU A 126 -3.87 8.28 9.39
N PHE A 127 -3.17 8.31 10.51
CA PHE A 127 -2.69 7.10 11.19
C PHE A 127 -3.38 6.83 12.52
N ASP A 128 -4.36 7.66 12.91
CA ASP A 128 -5.17 7.50 14.13
C ASP A 128 -4.33 7.25 15.40
N GLY A 129 -3.19 7.93 15.51
CA GLY A 129 -2.29 7.82 16.67
C GLY A 129 -1.48 6.52 16.78
N ARG A 130 -1.47 5.66 15.75
CA ARG A 130 -0.64 4.42 15.73
C ARG A 130 0.84 4.74 15.90
N THR A 131 1.58 3.91 16.64
CA THR A 131 2.97 4.21 17.02
C THR A 131 3.96 4.16 15.84
N MET A 132 3.83 3.16 14.96
CA MET A 132 4.77 2.93 13.85
C MET A 132 4.92 4.17 12.93
N PRO A 133 3.85 4.80 12.41
CA PRO A 133 3.96 5.99 11.56
C PRO A 133 4.70 7.17 12.20
N TYR A 134 4.57 7.38 13.52
CA TYR A 134 5.29 8.44 14.21
C TYR A 134 6.79 8.12 14.34
N GLN A 135 7.12 6.86 14.62
CA GLN A 135 8.51 6.41 14.65
C GLN A 135 9.19 6.49 13.27
N LEU A 136 8.43 6.25 12.19
CA LEU A 136 8.89 6.37 10.82
C LEU A 136 9.10 7.82 10.39
N TYR A 137 8.10 8.68 10.62
CA TYR A 137 7.99 9.93 9.85
C TYR A 137 8.16 11.21 10.66
N SER A 138 8.03 11.21 11.99
CA SER A 138 8.03 12.46 12.76
C SER A 138 9.31 13.31 12.57
N ALA A 139 10.47 12.68 12.45
CA ALA A 139 11.73 13.37 12.17
C ALA A 139 11.96 13.70 10.68
N HIS A 140 11.11 13.18 9.79
CA HIS A 140 11.28 13.20 8.34
C HIS A 140 10.12 13.90 7.61
N LEU A 141 9.19 14.53 8.33
CA LEU A 141 7.97 15.14 7.77
C LEU A 141 8.22 16.03 6.54
N PRO A 142 9.23 16.93 6.50
CA PRO A 142 9.46 17.76 5.32
C PRO A 142 9.84 16.96 4.07
N VAL A 143 10.48 15.81 4.25
CA VAL A 143 10.95 14.93 3.17
C VAL A 143 9.79 14.13 2.60
N VAL A 144 8.93 13.59 3.47
CA VAL A 144 7.81 12.73 3.07
C VAL A 144 6.49 13.48 2.87
N ARG A 145 6.51 14.81 2.89
CA ARG A 145 5.31 15.65 2.86
C ARG A 145 4.42 15.37 1.66
N THR A 146 5.02 15.17 0.48
CA THR A 146 4.26 14.87 -0.74
C THR A 146 3.49 13.55 -0.56
N GLN A 147 4.17 12.48 -0.17
CA GLN A 147 3.57 11.17 0.07
C GLN A 147 2.49 11.23 1.17
N LEU A 148 2.69 12.05 2.20
CA LEU A 148 1.71 12.28 3.27
C LEU A 148 0.42 12.91 2.74
N LEU A 149 0.53 13.94 1.88
CA LEU A 149 -0.61 14.58 1.23
C LEU A 149 -1.33 13.64 0.26
N GLU A 150 -0.57 12.83 -0.49
CA GLU A 150 -1.13 11.84 -1.40
C GLU A 150 -1.98 10.80 -0.66
N LEU A 151 -1.44 10.18 0.39
CA LEU A 151 -2.17 9.18 1.16
C LEU A 151 -3.33 9.79 1.96
N HIS A 152 -3.21 11.04 2.43
CA HIS A 152 -4.33 11.79 3.03
C HIS A 152 -5.46 11.97 2.03
N THR A 153 -5.15 12.40 0.80
CA THR A 153 -6.14 12.56 -0.28
C THR A 153 -6.87 11.25 -0.57
N MET A 154 -6.14 10.14 -0.66
CA MET A 154 -6.74 8.82 -0.87
C MET A 154 -7.62 8.40 0.31
N SER A 155 -7.14 8.59 1.53
CA SER A 155 -7.89 8.22 2.75
C SER A 155 -9.17 9.05 2.90
N ALA A 156 -9.11 10.35 2.63
CA ALA A 156 -10.28 11.23 2.62
C ALA A 156 -11.28 10.83 1.52
N PHE A 157 -10.79 10.45 0.34
CA PHE A 157 -11.63 9.97 -0.76
C PHE A 157 -12.40 8.69 -0.40
N LEU A 158 -11.71 7.70 0.20
CA LEU A 158 -12.30 6.44 0.64
C LEU A 158 -13.32 6.66 1.77
N SER A 159 -12.93 7.45 2.78
CA SER A 159 -13.78 7.80 3.92
C SER A 159 -15.06 8.51 3.50
N ALA A 160 -14.99 9.49 2.58
CA ALA A 160 -16.15 10.20 2.05
C ALA A 160 -17.16 9.28 1.31
N ARG A 161 -16.74 8.08 0.92
CA ARG A 161 -17.57 7.06 0.27
C ARG A 161 -17.93 5.90 1.19
N GLY A 162 -17.47 5.90 2.44
CA GLY A 162 -17.65 4.79 3.38
C GLY A 162 -16.94 3.51 2.94
N ILE A 163 -15.87 3.64 2.14
CA ILE A 163 -15.07 2.50 1.68
C ILE A 163 -13.92 2.31 2.69
N PRO A 164 -13.85 1.16 3.39
CA PRO A 164 -12.73 0.89 4.28
C PRO A 164 -11.47 0.54 3.50
N TRP A 165 -10.31 0.71 4.13
CA TRP A 165 -9.10 0.04 3.65
C TRP A 165 -9.29 -1.47 3.75
N ALA A 166 -9.04 -2.17 2.65
CA ALA A 166 -9.12 -3.61 2.55
C ALA A 166 -7.75 -4.16 2.18
N VAL A 167 -7.41 -5.33 2.74
CA VAL A 167 -6.25 -6.10 2.30
C VAL A 167 -6.43 -6.49 0.83
N ALA A 168 -5.32 -6.64 0.09
CA ALA A 168 -5.40 -7.23 -1.24
C ALA A 168 -6.05 -8.63 -1.13
N GLU A 169 -6.87 -9.00 -2.10
CA GLU A 169 -7.42 -10.36 -2.16
C GLU A 169 -6.36 -11.30 -2.75
N ALA A 170 -6.34 -12.54 -2.27
CA ALA A 170 -5.49 -13.59 -2.81
C ALA A 170 -5.96 -13.94 -4.23
N GLY A 171 -5.28 -13.41 -5.23
CA GLY A 171 -5.56 -13.66 -6.65
C GLY A 171 -6.57 -12.71 -7.29
N GLY A 172 -6.68 -12.84 -8.60
CA GLY A 172 -7.56 -12.06 -9.46
C GLY A 172 -6.80 -11.06 -10.34
N GLN A 173 -7.09 -11.12 -11.64
CA GLN A 173 -6.37 -10.54 -12.79
C GLN A 173 -5.33 -11.48 -13.43
N ASP A 174 -5.60 -12.79 -13.44
CA ASP A 174 -4.71 -13.78 -14.07
C ASP A 174 -4.86 -13.80 -15.60
N ASP A 175 -6.02 -13.40 -16.11
CA ASP A 175 -6.32 -13.36 -17.54
C ASP A 175 -7.09 -12.09 -17.98
N ALA A 176 -7.19 -11.92 -19.29
CA ALA A 176 -7.83 -10.75 -19.91
C ALA A 176 -9.32 -10.62 -19.56
N GLU A 177 -10.05 -11.73 -19.46
CA GLU A 177 -11.49 -11.72 -19.13
C GLU A 177 -11.70 -11.18 -17.72
N GLU A 178 -10.90 -11.66 -16.77
CA GLU A 178 -10.96 -11.24 -15.38
C GLU A 178 -10.54 -9.76 -15.22
N MET A 179 -9.46 -9.34 -15.87
CA MET A 179 -9.04 -7.93 -15.90
C MET A 179 -10.15 -7.02 -16.44
N GLN A 180 -10.81 -7.42 -17.53
CA GLN A 180 -11.95 -6.69 -18.09
C GLN A 180 -13.14 -6.64 -17.12
N ALA A 181 -13.45 -7.74 -16.44
CA ALA A 181 -14.53 -7.80 -15.47
C ALA A 181 -14.27 -6.85 -14.28
N TYR A 182 -13.06 -6.84 -13.72
CA TYR A 182 -12.68 -5.90 -12.66
C TYR A 182 -12.74 -4.44 -13.13
N LEU A 183 -12.28 -4.14 -14.35
CA LEU A 183 -12.37 -2.78 -14.91
C LEU A 183 -13.83 -2.32 -15.08
N GLN A 184 -14.70 -3.20 -15.58
CA GLN A 184 -16.13 -2.89 -15.73
C GLN A 184 -16.81 -2.69 -14.37
N LEU A 185 -16.52 -3.55 -13.40
CA LEU A 185 -17.03 -3.42 -12.04
C LEU A 185 -16.57 -2.11 -11.41
N ALA A 186 -15.29 -1.76 -11.52
CA ALA A 186 -14.75 -0.50 -11.00
C ALA A 186 -15.43 0.72 -11.65
N ARG A 187 -15.63 0.71 -12.98
CA ARG A 187 -16.34 1.79 -13.69
C ARG A 187 -17.79 1.94 -13.21
N ALA A 188 -18.48 0.83 -12.97
CA ALA A 188 -19.85 0.86 -12.46
C ALA A 188 -19.90 1.37 -11.00
N THR A 189 -19.03 0.86 -10.14
CA THR A 189 -18.94 1.27 -8.72
C THR A 189 -18.61 2.76 -8.57
N PHE A 190 -17.72 3.27 -9.42
CA PHE A 190 -17.27 4.67 -9.37
C PHE A 190 -17.95 5.54 -10.44
N ALA A 191 -19.14 5.15 -10.91
CA ALA A 191 -19.93 5.95 -11.84
C ALA A 191 -20.16 7.37 -11.28
N GLY A 192 -19.84 8.38 -12.09
CA GLY A 192 -19.93 9.79 -11.69
C GLY A 192 -18.70 10.33 -10.94
N CYS A 193 -17.68 9.52 -10.68
CA CYS A 193 -16.41 9.98 -10.14
C CYS A 193 -15.38 10.22 -11.25
N VAL A 194 -15.35 11.45 -11.79
CA VAL A 194 -14.51 11.80 -12.94
C VAL A 194 -13.02 11.45 -12.75
N PRO A 195 -12.36 11.78 -11.60
CA PRO A 195 -10.95 11.43 -11.42
C PRO A 195 -10.71 9.91 -11.44
N VAL A 196 -11.56 9.12 -10.78
CA VAL A 196 -11.39 7.66 -10.82
C VAL A 196 -11.57 7.11 -12.23
N LEU A 197 -12.61 7.58 -12.95
CA LEU A 197 -12.85 7.13 -14.33
C LEU A 197 -11.67 7.48 -15.25
N GLN A 198 -11.08 8.67 -15.10
CA GLN A 198 -9.87 9.06 -15.84
C GLN A 198 -8.67 8.16 -15.51
N GLY A 199 -8.50 7.82 -14.24
CA GLY A 199 -7.48 6.87 -13.80
C GLY A 199 -7.68 5.48 -14.38
N LEU A 200 -8.91 4.98 -14.40
CA LEU A 200 -9.26 3.69 -15.01
C LEU A 200 -9.06 3.70 -16.54
N ASP A 201 -9.35 4.81 -17.21
CA ASP A 201 -9.08 5.00 -18.65
C ASP A 201 -7.58 5.05 -18.96
N ALA A 202 -6.75 5.55 -18.04
CA ALA A 202 -5.30 5.53 -18.16
C ALA A 202 -4.76 4.12 -17.98
N TYR A 203 -5.16 3.44 -16.90
CA TYR A 203 -4.77 2.05 -16.66
C TYR A 203 -5.17 1.13 -17.81
N ALA A 204 -6.41 1.21 -18.32
CA ALA A 204 -6.86 0.38 -19.43
C ALA A 204 -5.99 0.54 -20.71
N ARG A 205 -5.39 1.72 -20.92
CA ARG A 205 -4.43 1.95 -22.02
C ARG A 205 -3.05 1.38 -21.71
N GLU A 206 -2.63 1.40 -20.45
CA GLU A 206 -1.35 0.81 -20.03
C GLU A 206 -1.35 -0.72 -20.19
N VAL A 207 -2.52 -1.35 -20.04
CA VAL A 207 -2.69 -2.81 -20.17
C VAL A 207 -3.40 -3.23 -21.46
N GLU A 208 -3.53 -2.35 -22.46
CA GLU A 208 -4.31 -2.60 -23.69
C GLU A 208 -3.90 -3.90 -24.39
N ASP A 209 -2.59 -4.14 -24.53
CA ASP A 209 -2.05 -5.33 -25.17
C ASP A 209 -2.48 -6.63 -24.45
N LEU A 210 -2.64 -6.58 -23.12
CA LEU A 210 -3.05 -7.71 -22.30
C LEU A 210 -4.56 -7.94 -22.37
N LEU A 211 -5.34 -6.86 -22.46
CA LEU A 211 -6.79 -6.96 -22.61
C LEU A 211 -7.21 -7.51 -23.99
N ALA A 212 -6.27 -7.56 -24.95
CA ALA A 212 -6.48 -8.05 -26.31
C ALA A 212 -6.06 -9.52 -26.51
N GLU A 213 -5.50 -10.19 -25.50
CA GLU A 213 -5.15 -11.61 -25.55
C GLU A 213 -6.40 -12.47 -25.30
N ASP A 214 -6.80 -13.26 -26.32
CA ASP A 214 -7.87 -14.28 -26.30
C ASP A 214 -7.29 -15.69 -26.05
#